data_AF-A0A8R1EQ04-F1
#
_entry.id   AF-A0A8R1EQ04-F1
#
_cell.length_a   1.000
_cell.length_b   1.000
_cell.length_c   1.000
_cell.angle_alpha   90.00
_cell.angle_beta   90.00
_cell.angle_gamma   90.00
#
_symmetry.space_group_name_H-M   'P 1'
#
loop_
_entity.id
_entity.type
_entity.pdbx_description
1 polymer ?
#
loop_
_entity_poly.entity_id
_entity_poly.type
_entity_poly.pdbx_seq_one_letter_code
_entity_poly.pdbx_strand_id
1 'polypeptide(L)'
;VAPDLKFWKDPIPVLVFSCNRAMAVRDHVQKLIKYVFQLYRPSQERFPIIVSQDCDNEDVKKEVMAFGDKVQYIKHLAGDKTNITIPPNHRQYIAYYRIARHYKLALDHVFVDRGYTSVIITEDDLDISPDFFSYFSNTRYLLENDPKLWCVTAWNDNGKVP
;
A
#
# COMPACT_ATOMS: atom_id res chain seq x y z
N VAL A 1 2.35 24.03 -15.78
CA VAL A 1 2.09 22.63 -16.19
C VAL A 1 0.97 22.69 -17.21
N ALA A 2 1.22 22.22 -18.43
CA ALA A 2 0.21 22.25 -19.49
C ALA A 2 -1.06 21.46 -19.06
N PRO A 3 -2.28 21.87 -19.46
CA PRO A 3 -3.53 21.29 -18.94
C PRO A 3 -3.70 19.79 -19.22
N ASP A 4 -3.02 19.28 -20.25
CA ASP A 4 -2.96 17.89 -20.69
C ASP A 4 -2.11 16.99 -19.78
N LEU A 5 -1.11 17.56 -19.08
CA LEU A 5 -0.23 16.82 -18.16
C LEU A 5 -0.86 16.50 -16.80
N LYS A 6 -2.05 17.02 -16.49
CA LYS A 6 -2.69 16.84 -15.18
C LYS A 6 -3.61 15.62 -15.07
N PHE A 7 -3.99 15.00 -16.19
CA PHE A 7 -4.99 13.94 -16.18
C PHE A 7 -4.33 12.59 -16.49
N TRP A 8 -3.96 11.89 -15.43
CA TRP A 8 -3.58 10.47 -15.52
C TRP A 8 -4.82 9.62 -15.85
N LYS A 9 -4.63 8.60 -16.69
CA LYS A 9 -5.72 7.74 -17.18
C LYS A 9 -5.96 6.52 -16.29
N ASP A 10 -4.89 5.97 -15.72
CA ASP A 10 -4.93 4.72 -14.98
C ASP A 10 -5.02 4.95 -13.46
N PRO A 11 -5.89 4.20 -12.74
CA PRO A 11 -5.93 4.23 -11.27
C PRO A 11 -4.57 4.05 -10.60
N ILE A 12 -4.42 4.67 -9.42
CA ILE A 12 -3.26 4.47 -8.54
C ILE A 12 -3.74 3.67 -7.32
N PRO A 13 -3.68 2.32 -7.34
CA PRO A 13 -4.04 1.52 -6.18
C PRO A 13 -3.21 1.89 -4.95
N VAL A 14 -3.84 1.83 -3.78
CA VAL A 14 -3.14 1.87 -2.50
C VAL A 14 -2.99 0.45 -1.99
N LEU A 15 -1.75 -0.04 -1.93
CA LEU A 15 -1.40 -1.33 -1.38
C LEU A 15 -0.99 -1.18 0.09
N VAL A 16 -1.80 -1.74 0.98
CA VAL A 16 -1.56 -1.75 2.44
C VAL A 16 -0.98 -3.10 2.83
N PHE A 17 0.23 -3.10 3.39
CA PHE A 17 0.87 -4.27 3.95
C PHE A 17 0.45 -4.46 5.41
N SER A 18 -0.04 -5.65 5.74
CA SER A 18 -0.44 -6.02 7.11
C SER A 18 -0.02 -7.44 7.47
N CYS A 19 0.05 -7.72 8.78
CA CYS A 19 0.38 -9.06 9.28
C CYS A 19 -0.48 -9.42 10.51
N ASN A 20 -0.23 -8.79 11.65
CA ASN A 20 -0.76 -9.21 12.95
C ASN A 20 -1.20 -8.05 13.86
N ARG A 21 -1.36 -6.84 13.33
CA ARG A 21 -1.75 -5.64 14.09
C ARG A 21 -3.16 -5.16 13.73
N ALA A 22 -4.19 -5.85 14.22
CA ALA A 22 -5.59 -5.63 13.83
C ALA A 22 -6.08 -4.19 14.00
N MET A 23 -5.76 -3.55 15.13
CA MET A 23 -6.17 -2.16 15.37
C MET A 23 -5.42 -1.17 14.48
N ALA A 24 -4.13 -1.39 14.23
CA ALA A 24 -3.32 -0.51 13.39
C ALA A 24 -3.84 -0.51 11.94
N VAL A 25 -4.02 -1.71 11.36
CA VAL A 25 -4.56 -1.82 9.98
C VAL A 25 -5.97 -1.22 9.88
N ARG A 26 -6.81 -1.41 10.90
CA ARG A 26 -8.15 -0.83 10.93
C ARG A 26 -8.08 0.70 10.89
N ASP A 27 -7.29 1.31 11.76
CA ASP A 27 -7.19 2.77 11.87
C ASP A 27 -6.61 3.38 10.60
N HIS A 28 -5.58 2.76 10.03
CA HIS A 28 -4.95 3.18 8.78
C HIS A 28 -5.91 3.09 7.58
N VAL A 29 -6.57 1.94 7.39
CA VAL A 29 -7.54 1.73 6.30
C VAL A 29 -8.74 2.66 6.44
N GLN A 30 -9.23 2.88 7.67
CA GLN A 30 -10.33 3.81 7.92
C GLN A 30 -9.96 5.25 7.52
N LYS A 31 -8.72 5.69 7.77
CA LYS A 31 -8.23 7.00 7.31
C LYS A 31 -8.08 7.07 5.81
N LEU A 32 -7.54 6.04 5.15
CA LEU A 32 -7.47 5.98 3.69
C LEU A 32 -8.85 6.13 3.05
N ILE A 33 -9.83 5.36 3.51
CA ILE A 33 -11.23 5.44 3.04
C ILE A 33 -11.80 6.84 3.27
N LYS A 34 -11.57 7.42 4.46
CA LYS A 34 -12.05 8.77 4.78
C LYS A 34 -11.47 9.82 3.82
N TYR A 35 -10.16 9.84 3.62
CA TYR A 35 -9.51 10.89 2.83
C TYR A 35 -9.71 10.72 1.32
N VAL A 36 -9.74 9.49 0.80
CA VAL A 36 -10.08 9.28 -0.62
C VAL A 36 -11.51 9.73 -0.91
N PHE A 37 -12.45 9.44 0.01
CA PHE A 37 -13.84 9.84 -0.13
C PHE A 37 -14.00 11.36 -0.06
N GLN A 38 -13.20 12.05 0.77
CA GLN A 38 -13.22 13.52 0.81
C GLN A 38 -12.76 14.15 -0.50
N LEU A 39 -11.78 13.55 -1.19
CA LEU A 39 -11.18 14.14 -2.39
C LEU A 39 -11.93 13.81 -3.69
N TYR A 40 -12.48 12.59 -3.83
CA TYR A 40 -12.99 12.09 -5.12
C TYR A 40 -14.44 11.62 -5.10
N ARG A 41 -15.29 12.18 -4.23
CA ARG A 41 -16.71 11.74 -4.14
C ARG A 41 -17.38 11.64 -5.52
N PRO A 42 -18.11 10.53 -5.80
CA PRO A 42 -18.29 9.33 -4.97
C PRO A 42 -17.35 8.16 -5.33
N SER A 43 -16.43 8.31 -6.28
CA SER A 43 -15.73 7.18 -6.89
C SER A 43 -14.36 6.90 -6.26
N GLN A 44 -14.21 5.70 -5.69
CA GLN A 44 -12.91 5.15 -5.28
C GLN A 44 -12.11 4.55 -6.45
N GLU A 45 -12.63 4.59 -7.67
CA GLU A 45 -11.97 4.00 -8.86
C GLU A 45 -10.59 4.59 -9.11
N ARG A 46 -10.34 5.83 -8.64
CA ARG A 46 -9.05 6.49 -8.78
C ARG A 46 -7.98 5.92 -7.84
N PHE A 47 -8.36 5.51 -6.64
CA PHE A 47 -7.46 4.99 -5.62
C PHE A 47 -8.05 3.74 -4.98
N PRO A 48 -8.15 2.62 -5.72
CA PRO A 48 -8.65 1.37 -5.16
C PRO A 48 -7.73 0.92 -4.02
N ILE A 49 -8.30 0.55 -2.88
CA ILE A 49 -7.52 0.14 -1.69
C ILE A 49 -7.42 -1.38 -1.68
N ILE A 50 -6.20 -1.90 -1.65
CA ILE A 50 -5.88 -3.31 -1.57
C ILE A 50 -5.16 -3.56 -0.24
N VAL A 51 -5.70 -4.43 0.61
CA VAL A 51 -5.05 -4.84 1.86
C VAL A 51 -4.48 -6.24 1.68
N SER A 52 -3.15 -6.33 1.75
CA SER A 52 -2.40 -7.58 1.67
C SER A 52 -1.99 -8.05 3.05
N GLN A 53 -2.45 -9.23 3.45
CA GLN A 53 -2.08 -9.86 4.72
C GLN A 53 -1.15 -11.05 4.50
N ASP A 54 -0.01 -11.08 5.20
CA ASP A 54 0.88 -12.26 5.22
C ASP A 54 0.53 -13.24 6.33
N CYS A 55 0.60 -12.82 7.59
CA CYS A 55 0.44 -13.70 8.75
C CYS A 55 -0.97 -14.27 8.91
N ASP A 56 -1.13 -15.37 9.64
CA ASP A 56 -2.45 -15.98 9.92
C ASP A 56 -3.10 -15.39 11.17
N ASN A 57 -3.31 -14.08 11.16
CA ASN A 57 -4.01 -13.39 12.25
C ASN A 57 -5.47 -13.16 11.88
N GLU A 58 -6.38 -13.89 12.53
CA GLU A 58 -7.83 -13.82 12.25
C GLU A 58 -8.45 -12.47 12.65
N ASP A 59 -7.90 -11.76 13.63
CA ASP A 59 -8.40 -10.42 14.01
C ASP A 59 -8.13 -9.40 12.91
N VAL A 60 -6.93 -9.40 12.31
CA VAL A 60 -6.62 -8.57 11.14
C VAL A 60 -7.59 -8.87 10.00
N LYS A 61 -7.78 -10.15 9.67
CA LYS A 61 -8.73 -10.56 8.62
C LYS A 61 -10.14 -10.08 8.93
N LYS A 62 -10.60 -10.22 10.17
CA LYS A 62 -11.93 -9.77 10.61
C LYS A 62 -12.09 -8.25 10.44
N GLU A 63 -11.12 -7.46 10.90
CA GLU A 63 -11.18 -5.99 10.79
C GLU A 63 -11.14 -5.55 9.33
N VAL A 64 -10.30 -6.16 8.48
CA VAL A 64 -10.20 -5.81 7.06
C VAL A 64 -11.49 -6.19 6.31
N MET A 65 -12.03 -7.38 6.55
CA MET A 65 -13.26 -7.83 5.90
C MET A 65 -14.49 -6.99 6.31
N ALA A 66 -14.47 -6.36 7.50
CA ALA A 66 -15.53 -5.47 7.95
C ALA A 66 -15.68 -4.20 7.08
N PHE A 67 -14.65 -3.82 6.32
CA PHE A 67 -14.75 -2.70 5.36
C PHE A 67 -15.55 -3.04 4.09
N GLY A 68 -15.84 -4.32 3.85
CA GLY A 68 -16.68 -4.78 2.74
C GLY A 68 -16.08 -4.47 1.37
N ASP A 69 -16.91 -3.92 0.48
CA ASP A 69 -16.58 -3.57 -0.90
C ASP A 69 -15.63 -2.37 -1.05
N LYS A 70 -15.38 -1.64 0.03
CA LYS A 70 -14.46 -0.48 0.05
C LYS A 70 -12.99 -0.87 -0.06
N VAL A 71 -12.67 -2.15 0.16
CA VAL A 71 -11.29 -2.66 0.07
C VAL A 71 -11.28 -4.00 -0.66
N GLN A 72 -10.22 -4.24 -1.41
CA GLN A 72 -9.90 -5.59 -1.85
C GLN A 72 -8.98 -6.23 -0.82
N TYR A 73 -9.41 -7.34 -0.21
CA TYR A 73 -8.57 -8.13 0.68
C TYR A 73 -7.85 -9.24 -0.09
N ILE A 74 -6.53 -9.37 0.11
CA ILE A 74 -5.73 -10.50 -0.38
C ILE A 74 -4.95 -11.14 0.76
N LYS A 75 -4.95 -12.47 0.78
CA LYS A 75 -4.28 -13.28 1.80
C LYS A 75 -3.21 -14.14 1.15
N HIS A 76 -2.00 -14.09 1.69
CA HIS A 76 -0.90 -14.97 1.29
C HIS A 76 -0.71 -16.12 2.28
N LEU A 77 0.04 -17.15 1.90
CA LEU A 77 0.48 -18.17 2.84
C LEU A 77 1.40 -17.54 3.89
N ALA A 78 1.07 -17.72 5.17
CA ALA A 78 1.81 -17.09 6.26
C ALA A 78 3.29 -17.46 6.26
N GLY A 79 4.14 -16.48 6.53
CA GLY A 79 5.58 -16.65 6.32
C GLY A 79 6.28 -17.65 7.21
N ASP A 80 5.70 -18.01 8.34
CA ASP A 80 6.13 -19.10 9.19
C ASP A 80 5.77 -20.49 8.66
N LYS A 81 4.79 -20.57 7.75
CA LYS A 81 4.38 -21.79 7.05
C LYS A 81 5.04 -21.95 5.67
N THR A 82 5.87 -20.99 5.27
CA THR A 82 6.62 -21.07 4.01
C THR A 82 8.00 -21.68 4.20
N ASN A 83 8.41 -22.53 3.24
CA ASN A 83 9.76 -23.08 3.18
C ASN A 83 10.74 -22.07 2.58
N ILE A 84 11.04 -20.99 3.30
CA ILE A 84 12.12 -20.07 2.90
C ILE A 84 13.46 -20.69 3.27
N THR A 85 14.34 -20.85 2.28
CA THR A 85 15.74 -21.25 2.52
C THR A 85 16.53 -20.04 3.00
N ILE A 86 17.08 -20.12 4.21
CA ILE A 86 17.83 -19.02 4.84
C ILE A 86 19.27 -19.48 5.09
N PRO A 87 20.28 -18.73 4.61
CA PRO A 87 21.68 -19.00 4.93
C PRO A 87 21.91 -19.10 6.46
N PRO A 88 22.77 -20.00 6.95
CA PRO A 88 22.98 -20.19 8.40
C PRO A 88 23.36 -18.90 9.14
N ASN A 89 24.15 -18.03 8.51
CA ASN A 89 24.56 -16.73 9.06
C ASN A 89 23.43 -15.67 9.07
N HIS A 90 22.28 -15.94 8.43
CA HIS A 90 21.15 -15.01 8.34
C HIS A 90 19.92 -15.47 9.14
N ARG A 91 20.01 -16.53 9.95
CA ARG A 91 18.86 -17.06 10.71
C ARG A 91 18.17 -16.00 11.57
N GLN A 92 18.92 -15.06 12.14
CA GLN A 92 18.40 -13.94 12.92
C GLN A 92 17.54 -12.95 12.10
N TYR A 93 17.66 -12.97 10.76
CA TYR A 93 16.94 -12.08 9.85
C TYR A 93 15.72 -12.74 9.21
N ILE A 94 15.26 -13.89 9.71
CA ILE A 94 14.10 -14.63 9.14
C ILE A 94 12.86 -13.75 8.94
N ALA A 95 12.60 -12.81 9.85
CA ALA A 95 11.50 -11.86 9.72
C ALA A 95 11.63 -11.01 8.45
N TYR A 96 12.82 -10.51 8.13
CA TYR A 96 13.07 -9.71 6.92
C TYR A 96 12.90 -10.52 5.64
N TYR A 97 13.27 -11.81 5.65
CA TYR A 97 12.99 -12.70 4.52
C TYR A 97 11.49 -12.91 4.29
N ARG A 98 10.71 -13.01 5.37
CA ARG A 98 9.24 -13.11 5.28
C ARG A 98 8.63 -11.81 4.73
N ILE A 99 9.10 -10.66 5.21
CA ILE A 99 8.68 -9.34 4.70
C ILE A 99 9.02 -9.21 3.21
N ALA A 100 10.26 -9.53 2.79
CA ALA A 100 10.66 -9.47 1.40
C ALA A 100 9.79 -10.36 0.49
N ARG A 101 9.45 -11.57 0.96
CA ARG A 101 8.50 -12.45 0.25
C ARG A 101 7.11 -11.82 0.15
N HIS A 102 6.61 -11.22 1.23
CA HIS A 102 5.29 -10.58 1.25
C HIS A 102 5.24 -9.42 0.24
N TYR A 103 6.26 -8.55 0.21
CA TYR A 103 6.37 -7.48 -0.78
C TYR A 103 6.35 -8.01 -2.21
N LYS A 104 7.12 -9.07 -2.49
CA LYS A 104 7.10 -9.71 -3.80
C LYS A 104 5.70 -10.16 -4.20
N LEU A 105 5.03 -10.94 -3.36
CA LEU A 105 3.71 -11.51 -3.65
C LEU A 105 2.63 -10.44 -3.83
N ALA A 106 2.65 -9.40 -2.99
CA ALA A 106 1.66 -8.34 -3.04
C ALA A 106 1.88 -7.41 -4.25
N LEU A 107 3.14 -7.13 -4.63
CA LEU A 107 3.44 -6.37 -5.84
C LEU A 107 3.19 -7.18 -7.11
N ASP A 108 3.45 -8.49 -7.12
CA ASP A 108 3.06 -9.38 -8.22
C ASP A 108 1.52 -9.32 -8.41
N HIS A 109 0.74 -9.36 -7.34
CA HIS A 109 -0.72 -9.18 -7.43
C HIS A 109 -1.11 -7.85 -8.07
N VAL A 110 -0.45 -6.74 -7.72
CA VAL A 110 -0.78 -5.41 -8.26
C VAL A 110 -0.39 -5.27 -9.74
N PHE A 111 0.84 -5.65 -10.09
CA PHE A 111 1.39 -5.40 -11.42
C PHE A 111 1.11 -6.52 -12.42
N VAL A 112 1.14 -7.78 -11.99
CA VAL A 112 0.97 -8.95 -12.86
C VAL A 112 -0.49 -9.36 -12.92
N ASP A 113 -1.13 -9.60 -11.77
CA ASP A 113 -2.49 -10.15 -11.75
C ASP A 113 -3.55 -9.08 -12.07
N ARG A 114 -3.31 -7.83 -11.65
CA ARG A 114 -4.24 -6.71 -11.88
C ARG A 114 -3.83 -5.76 -13.01
N GLY A 115 -2.58 -5.80 -13.46
CA GLY A 115 -2.11 -4.98 -14.57
C GLY A 115 -2.07 -3.48 -14.30
N TYR A 116 -2.04 -3.04 -13.03
CA TYR A 116 -1.87 -1.63 -12.72
C TYR A 116 -0.48 -1.16 -13.15
N THR A 117 -0.35 0.11 -13.53
CA THR A 117 0.92 0.70 -13.98
C THR A 117 1.67 1.43 -12.85
N SER A 118 1.05 1.52 -11.67
CA SER A 118 1.61 2.17 -10.50
C SER A 118 0.93 1.74 -9.21
N VAL A 119 1.51 2.12 -8.08
CA VAL A 119 0.97 1.79 -6.76
C VAL A 119 1.51 2.78 -5.72
N ILE A 120 0.66 3.13 -4.75
CA ILE A 120 1.08 3.75 -3.49
C ILE A 120 1.22 2.62 -2.46
N ILE A 121 2.40 2.51 -1.84
CA ILE A 121 2.68 1.47 -0.85
C ILE A 121 2.60 2.09 0.55
N THR A 122 1.90 1.40 1.46
CA THR A 122 1.83 1.78 2.88
C THR A 122 1.92 0.55 3.79
N GLU A 123 2.45 0.71 4.99
CA GLU A 123 2.42 -0.29 6.06
C GLU A 123 1.24 -0.02 7.01
N ASP A 124 0.83 -1.04 7.77
CA ASP A 124 -0.35 -0.98 8.64
C ASP A 124 -0.21 -0.09 9.88
N ASP A 125 0.99 0.41 10.18
CA ASP A 125 1.28 1.30 11.32
C ASP A 125 1.58 2.75 10.92
N LEU A 126 1.34 3.12 9.67
CA LEU A 126 1.48 4.50 9.23
C LEU A 126 0.24 5.31 9.60
N ASP A 127 0.46 6.59 9.89
CA ASP A 127 -0.58 7.60 9.82
C ASP A 127 -0.41 8.41 8.53
N ILE A 128 -1.51 8.93 8.00
CA ILE A 128 -1.52 9.68 6.73
C ILE A 128 -2.15 11.07 6.93
N SER A 129 -1.66 12.03 6.15
CA SER A 129 -2.18 13.39 6.17
C SER A 129 -3.51 13.52 5.41
N PRO A 130 -4.35 14.54 5.71
CA PRO A 130 -5.57 14.79 4.95
C PRO A 130 -5.37 15.06 3.46
N ASP A 131 -4.18 15.51 3.04
CA ASP A 131 -3.80 15.81 1.67
C ASP A 131 -3.00 14.69 0.97
N PHE A 132 -2.84 13.54 1.62
CA PHE A 132 -2.08 12.37 1.10
C PHE A 132 -2.40 12.03 -0.36
N PHE A 133 -3.68 11.92 -0.71
CA PHE A 133 -4.10 11.61 -2.08
C PHE A 133 -3.87 12.78 -3.05
N SER A 134 -4.03 14.02 -2.57
CA SER A 134 -3.74 15.22 -3.37
C SER A 134 -2.25 15.27 -3.73
N TYR A 135 -1.37 14.96 -2.77
CA TYR A 135 0.07 14.90 -2.98
C TYR A 135 0.45 13.91 -4.09
N PHE A 136 0.00 12.66 -4.01
CA PHE A 136 0.31 11.67 -5.04
C PHE A 136 -0.35 11.98 -6.39
N SER A 137 -1.59 12.46 -6.40
CA SER A 137 -2.27 12.82 -7.65
C SER A 137 -1.56 13.95 -8.41
N ASN A 138 -1.00 14.93 -7.69
CA ASN A 138 -0.28 16.08 -8.27
C ASN A 138 1.18 15.78 -8.59
N THR A 139 1.73 14.66 -8.15
CA THR A 139 3.12 14.26 -8.43
C THR A 139 3.23 13.10 -9.41
N ARG A 140 2.13 12.39 -9.67
CA ARG A 140 2.06 11.25 -10.60
C ARG A 140 2.69 11.55 -11.97
N TYR A 141 2.34 12.68 -12.58
CA TYR A 141 2.82 13.04 -13.90
C TYR A 141 4.35 13.26 -13.93
N LEU A 142 4.97 13.67 -12.82
CA LEU A 142 6.42 13.82 -12.75
C LEU A 142 7.09 12.46 -12.87
N LEU A 143 6.59 11.48 -12.11
CA LEU A 143 7.11 10.12 -12.14
C LEU A 143 6.90 9.44 -13.51
N GLU A 144 5.82 9.76 -14.23
CA GLU A 144 5.57 9.21 -15.58
C GLU A 144 6.43 9.85 -16.67
N ASN A 145 6.72 11.15 -16.57
CA ASN A 145 7.37 11.90 -17.66
C ASN A 145 8.88 12.10 -17.47
N ASP A 146 9.40 12.01 -16.25
CA ASP A 146 10.84 12.15 -15.98
C ASP A 146 11.49 10.78 -15.73
N PRO A 147 12.26 10.23 -16.69
CA PRO A 147 12.90 8.92 -16.53
C PRO A 147 14.02 8.91 -15.48
N LYS A 148 14.37 10.06 -14.89
CA LYS A 148 15.34 10.14 -13.77
C LYS A 148 14.70 9.89 -12.42
N LEU A 149 13.37 9.92 -12.32
CA LEU A 149 12.64 9.66 -11.08
C LEU A 149 12.28 8.17 -10.98
N TRP A 150 12.39 7.62 -9.76
CA TRP A 150 11.98 6.24 -9.48
C TRP A 150 10.77 6.16 -8.54
N CYS A 151 10.66 7.08 -7.58
CA CYS A 151 9.54 7.10 -6.66
C CYS A 151 9.18 8.52 -6.23
N VAL A 152 7.99 8.63 -5.64
CA VAL A 152 7.55 9.76 -4.85
C VAL A 152 7.34 9.24 -3.43
N THR A 153 7.88 9.92 -2.42
CA THR A 153 7.78 9.52 -1.01
C THR A 153 7.05 10.58 -0.19
N ALA A 154 6.14 10.14 0.68
CA ALA A 154 5.45 10.99 1.65
C ALA A 154 6.26 11.23 2.94
N TRP A 155 7.49 10.69 3.02
CA TRP A 155 8.34 10.77 4.20
C TRP A 155 9.49 11.75 3.99
N ASN A 156 9.71 12.63 4.97
CA ASN A 156 10.90 13.46 5.08
C ASN A 156 11.68 13.02 6.32
N ASP A 157 12.86 12.43 6.12
CA ASP A 157 13.72 11.93 7.19
C ASP A 157 14.09 12.99 8.24
N ASN A 158 14.05 14.28 7.87
CA ASN A 158 14.35 15.40 8.75
C ASN A 158 13.11 16.27 9.04
N GLY A 159 11.90 15.71 8.93
CA GLY A 159 10.63 16.43 9.06
C GLY A 159 10.19 16.78 10.49
N LYS A 160 11.09 16.82 11.47
CA LYS A 160 10.72 17.21 12.85
C LYS A 160 10.37 18.69 12.90
N VAL A 161 9.37 19.03 13.72
CA VAL A 161 9.05 20.43 14.05
C VAL A 161 10.28 21.05 14.74
N PRO A 162 10.62 22.32 14.44
CA PRO A 162 11.70 23.03 15.12
C PRO A 162 11.58 23.03 16.65
#